data_AF-A0A2A5IJE8-F1
#
_entry.id   AF-A0A2A5IJE8-F1
#
_cell.length_a   1.000
_cell.length_b   1.000
_cell.length_c   1.000
_cell.angle_alpha   90.00
_cell.angle_beta   90.00
_cell.angle_gamma   90.00
#
_symmetry.space_group_name_H-M   'P 1'
#
loop_
_entity.id
_entity.type
_entity.pdbx_description
1 polymer ?
#
loop_
_entity_poly.entity_id
_entity_poly.type
_entity_poly.pdbx_seq_one_letter_code
_entity_poly.pdbx_strand_id
1 'polypeptide(L)'
;TIPKDKQKNQVSFQVDFNNITGLAESKGTSLSAQNFSNERWFSGMGIQRRDDLQYRFKNKKRFSVFNPGLPINPMQHDYNVLLNAKGKNVTIINHTNNERLKIEAELKKSQQVRNLKQYTVVGNKRLKTSGRLPSLDKGMNEFEIQNTNDFEIVFDTRFYFP
;
A
#
# COMPACT_ATOMS: atom_id res chain seq x y z
N THR A 1 10.76 -36.60 -59.13
CA THR A 1 10.81 -35.44 -58.23
C THR A 1 11.35 -35.88 -56.89
N ILE A 2 12.50 -35.34 -56.45
CA ILE A 2 13.09 -35.69 -55.15
C ILE A 2 12.29 -34.94 -54.07
N PRO A 3 11.75 -35.60 -53.02
CA PRO A 3 11.05 -34.91 -51.95
C PRO A 3 12.08 -34.08 -51.16
N LYS A 4 11.89 -32.76 -51.10
CA LYS A 4 12.62 -31.94 -50.12
C LYS A 4 12.02 -32.24 -48.75
N ASP A 5 12.81 -32.85 -47.87
CA ASP A 5 12.49 -32.90 -46.44
C ASP A 5 12.26 -31.47 -45.95
N LYS A 6 11.07 -31.19 -45.41
CA LYS A 6 10.76 -29.90 -44.78
C LYS A 6 11.65 -29.77 -43.53
N GLN A 7 12.79 -29.09 -43.66
CA GLN A 7 13.57 -28.66 -42.50
C GLN A 7 12.65 -27.86 -41.56
N LYS A 8 12.61 -28.25 -40.28
CA LYS A 8 11.87 -27.52 -39.25
C LYS A 8 12.56 -26.18 -39.02
N ASN A 9 11.95 -25.08 -39.48
CA ASN A 9 12.41 -23.71 -39.26
C ASN A 9 12.00 -23.14 -37.88
N GLN A 10 11.79 -23.99 -36.88
CA GLN A 10 11.35 -23.60 -35.54
C GLN A 10 12.29 -24.19 -34.50
N VAL A 11 12.73 -23.33 -33.59
CA VAL A 11 13.46 -23.70 -32.37
C VAL A 11 12.58 -23.35 -31.18
N SER A 12 12.40 -24.31 -30.28
CA SER A 12 11.73 -24.08 -28.99
C SER A 12 12.79 -23.99 -27.90
N PHE A 13 12.62 -23.05 -26.99
CA PHE A 13 13.39 -22.98 -25.75
C PHE A 13 12.47 -22.66 -24.59
N GLN A 14 12.88 -23.05 -23.40
CA GLN A 14 12.16 -22.82 -22.16
C GLN A 14 12.84 -21.70 -21.39
N VAL A 15 12.02 -20.83 -20.78
CA VAL A 15 12.48 -19.82 -19.84
C VAL A 15 11.71 -20.03 -18.54
N ASP A 16 12.45 -20.26 -17.47
CA ASP A 16 11.88 -20.42 -16.15
C ASP A 16 11.83 -19.07 -15.44
N PHE A 17 10.66 -18.71 -14.94
CA PHE A 17 10.46 -17.51 -14.12
C PHE A 17 10.17 -17.94 -12.69
N ASN A 18 10.99 -17.48 -11.75
CA ASN A 18 10.79 -17.77 -10.32
C ASN A 18 10.13 -16.58 -9.62
N ASN A 19 8.95 -16.81 -9.04
CA ASN A 19 8.28 -15.84 -8.18
C ASN A 19 8.58 -16.15 -6.71
N ILE A 20 9.51 -15.39 -6.12
CA ILE A 20 9.99 -15.62 -4.74
C ILE A 20 8.88 -15.45 -3.70
N THR A 21 7.91 -14.57 -3.94
CA THR A 21 6.80 -14.32 -3.00
C THR A 21 5.64 -15.27 -3.21
N GLY A 22 5.53 -15.87 -4.41
CA GLY A 22 4.37 -16.65 -4.82
C GLY A 22 3.09 -15.83 -4.98
N LEU A 23 3.17 -14.49 -4.98
CA LEU A 23 2.01 -13.60 -5.07
C LEU A 23 2.02 -12.79 -6.37
N ALA A 24 0.84 -12.50 -6.89
CA ALA A 24 0.66 -11.48 -7.91
C ALA A 24 0.55 -10.09 -7.27
N GLU A 25 1.10 -9.06 -7.93
CA GLU A 25 1.12 -7.68 -7.45
C GLU A 25 0.42 -6.75 -8.45
N SER A 26 -0.35 -5.77 -7.94
CA SER A 26 -1.03 -4.80 -8.80
C SER A 26 -0.04 -3.94 -9.59
N LYS A 27 -0.35 -3.64 -10.86
CA LYS A 27 0.47 -2.78 -11.73
C LYS A 27 0.51 -1.33 -11.22
N GLY A 28 -0.64 -0.81 -10.79
CA GLY A 28 -0.77 0.50 -10.15
C GLY A 28 -0.69 0.42 -8.61
N THR A 29 -0.62 1.59 -7.97
CA THR A 29 -0.77 1.74 -6.52
C THR A 29 -2.18 2.22 -6.16
N SER A 30 -2.52 2.22 -4.88
CA SER A 30 -3.75 2.80 -4.33
C SER A 30 -4.00 4.26 -4.74
N LEU A 31 -2.96 5.00 -5.14
CA LEU A 31 -3.08 6.38 -5.64
C LEU A 31 -3.41 6.48 -7.13
N SER A 32 -3.37 5.36 -7.86
CA SER A 32 -3.80 5.29 -9.25
C SER A 32 -5.32 5.18 -9.32
N ALA A 33 -5.95 5.93 -10.23
CA ALA A 33 -7.40 5.85 -10.44
C ALA A 33 -7.84 4.39 -10.69
N GLN A 34 -8.71 3.87 -9.82
CA GLN A 34 -9.18 2.47 -9.83
C GLN A 34 -10.32 2.27 -10.84
N ASN A 35 -10.01 2.45 -12.12
CA ASN A 35 -10.94 2.27 -13.23
C ASN A 35 -10.38 1.33 -14.29
N PHE A 36 -11.27 0.76 -15.10
CA PHE A 36 -10.89 -0.15 -16.19
C PHE A 36 -10.58 0.58 -17.50
N SER A 37 -10.52 1.92 -17.50
CA SER A 37 -10.13 2.69 -18.69
C SER A 37 -8.62 2.69 -18.92
N ASN A 38 -7.84 2.16 -17.98
CA ASN A 38 -6.41 1.97 -18.12
C ASN A 38 -6.02 0.51 -17.85
N GLU A 39 -4.81 0.13 -18.28
CA GLU A 39 -4.28 -1.23 -18.13
C GLU A 39 -3.79 -1.56 -16.71
N ARG A 40 -4.11 -0.73 -15.70
CA ARG A 40 -3.61 -0.95 -14.32
C ARG A 40 -4.52 -1.85 -13.51
N TRP A 41 -5.79 -1.99 -13.92
CA TRP A 41 -6.83 -2.67 -13.16
C TRP A 41 -7.67 -3.58 -14.05
N PHE A 42 -7.97 -4.78 -13.56
CA PHE A 42 -8.75 -5.79 -14.28
C PHE A 42 -9.93 -6.26 -13.43
N SER A 43 -11.03 -6.68 -14.07
CA SER A 43 -12.27 -7.07 -13.39
C SER A 43 -12.11 -8.25 -12.41
N GLY A 44 -11.12 -9.11 -12.64
CA GLY A 44 -10.78 -10.23 -11.76
C GLY A 44 -10.05 -9.87 -10.46
N MET A 45 -9.63 -8.63 -10.25
CA MET A 45 -8.80 -8.22 -9.11
C MET A 45 -9.62 -7.86 -7.85
N GLY A 46 -10.92 -8.12 -7.81
CA GLY A 46 -11.79 -7.75 -6.68
C GLY A 46 -11.91 -6.23 -6.46
N ILE A 47 -11.48 -5.43 -7.42
CA ILE A 47 -11.58 -3.97 -7.40
C ILE A 47 -13.02 -3.59 -7.63
N GLN A 48 -13.61 -2.92 -6.64
CA GLN A 48 -14.95 -2.38 -6.79
C GLN A 48 -14.87 -1.20 -7.78
N ARG A 49 -15.76 -1.16 -8.78
CA ARG A 49 -15.99 0.06 -9.60
C ARG A 49 -16.56 1.13 -8.69
N ARG A 50 -15.68 1.79 -7.96
CA ARG A 50 -16.02 2.71 -6.89
C ARG A 50 -15.09 3.91 -6.98
N ASP A 51 -15.66 5.00 -7.46
CA ASP A 51 -14.97 6.29 -7.58
C ASP A 51 -14.81 6.99 -6.21
N ASP A 52 -15.42 6.43 -5.16
CA ASP A 52 -15.40 6.95 -3.79
C ASP A 52 -14.25 6.41 -2.93
N LEU A 53 -13.46 5.44 -3.42
CA LEU A 53 -12.31 4.93 -2.68
C LEU A 53 -11.23 6.00 -2.54
N GLN A 54 -10.97 6.42 -1.30
CA GLN A 54 -9.97 7.41 -0.96
C GLN A 54 -8.80 6.77 -0.22
N TYR A 55 -7.59 7.23 -0.54
CA TYR A 55 -6.35 6.83 0.12
C TYR A 55 -5.54 8.04 0.59
N ARG A 56 -6.14 9.23 0.50
CA ARG A 56 -5.61 10.51 0.97
C ARG A 56 -6.67 11.18 1.82
N PHE A 57 -6.31 11.53 3.05
CA PHE A 57 -7.24 12.11 4.01
C PHE A 57 -6.62 13.35 4.63
N LYS A 58 -7.38 14.45 4.65
CA LYS A 58 -6.97 15.72 5.24
C LYS A 58 -7.94 16.08 6.36
N ASN A 59 -7.42 16.27 7.57
CA ASN A 59 -8.16 16.66 8.77
C ASN A 59 -9.40 15.80 9.10
N LYS A 60 -9.50 14.59 8.54
CA LYS A 60 -10.60 13.65 8.76
C LYS A 60 -10.20 12.65 9.82
N LYS A 61 -10.74 12.77 11.03
CA LYS A 61 -10.31 12.00 12.21
C LYS A 61 -10.53 10.50 12.13
N ARG A 62 -11.60 10.08 11.47
CA ARG A 62 -11.97 8.68 11.23
C ARG A 62 -12.25 8.47 9.77
N PHE A 63 -11.68 7.42 9.18
CA PHE A 63 -11.81 7.10 7.77
C PHE A 63 -11.50 5.63 7.52
N SER A 64 -11.94 5.12 6.37
CA SER A 64 -11.72 3.74 5.98
C SER A 64 -10.71 3.66 4.82
N VAL A 65 -9.84 2.65 4.85
CA VAL A 65 -8.92 2.31 3.76
C VAL A 65 -9.28 0.92 3.25
N PHE A 66 -9.56 0.80 1.96
CA PHE A 66 -9.93 -0.49 1.35
C PHE A 66 -8.71 -1.25 0.85
N ASN A 67 -8.65 -2.54 1.12
CA ASN A 67 -7.68 -3.47 0.54
C ASN A 67 -8.44 -4.59 -0.20
N PRO A 68 -8.41 -4.64 -1.54
CA PRO A 68 -9.11 -5.68 -2.32
C PRO A 68 -8.44 -7.06 -2.22
N GLY A 69 -7.18 -7.12 -1.80
CA GLY A 69 -6.33 -8.32 -1.91
C GLY A 69 -6.05 -9.01 -0.58
N LEU A 70 -4.88 -9.63 -0.51
CA LEU A 70 -4.32 -10.24 0.69
C LEU A 70 -3.90 -9.18 1.73
N PRO A 71 -3.76 -9.55 3.01
CA PRO A 71 -3.27 -8.64 4.04
C PRO A 71 -1.91 -8.03 3.72
N ILE A 72 -1.77 -6.72 3.92
CA ILE A 72 -0.58 -5.93 3.58
C ILE A 72 0.06 -5.43 4.86
N ASN A 73 1.37 -5.65 5.00
CA ASN A 73 2.17 -5.14 6.10
C ASN A 73 3.45 -4.47 5.59
N PRO A 74 3.95 -3.43 6.29
CA PRO A 74 5.07 -2.63 5.82
C PRO A 74 6.43 -3.34 5.83
N MET A 75 6.54 -4.56 6.41
CA MET A 75 7.80 -5.31 6.40
C MET A 75 7.98 -6.16 5.14
N GLN A 76 6.88 -6.60 4.54
CA GLN A 76 6.89 -7.56 3.43
C GLN A 76 6.42 -6.96 2.10
N HIS A 77 5.68 -5.86 2.15
CA HIS A 77 4.97 -5.31 1.00
C HIS A 77 5.37 -3.86 0.72
N ASP A 78 5.17 -3.44 -0.52
CA ASP A 78 5.26 -2.03 -0.93
C ASP A 78 4.05 -1.27 -0.36
N TYR A 79 4.18 -0.89 0.92
CA TYR A 79 3.16 -0.19 1.69
C TYR A 79 3.79 1.00 2.41
N ASN A 80 3.57 2.19 1.85
CA ASN A 80 4.10 3.45 2.33
C ASN A 80 2.98 4.35 2.83
N VAL A 81 3.12 4.84 4.06
CA VAL A 81 2.20 5.81 4.66
C VAL A 81 2.95 7.10 4.89
N LEU A 82 2.47 8.17 4.28
CA LEU A 82 3.00 9.53 4.44
C LEU A 82 2.07 10.32 5.36
N LEU A 83 2.64 10.99 6.36
CA LEU A 83 1.92 11.81 7.32
C LEU A 83 2.60 13.18 7.47
N ASN A 84 1.84 14.24 7.22
CA ASN A 84 2.20 15.62 7.55
C ASN A 84 1.24 16.13 8.62
N ALA A 85 1.70 16.25 9.86
CA ALA A 85 0.85 16.62 10.99
C ALA A 85 1.49 17.68 11.90
N LYS A 86 0.66 18.46 12.60
CA LYS A 86 1.09 19.32 13.70
C LYS A 86 0.54 18.78 15.02
N GLY A 87 1.42 18.47 15.96
CA GLY A 87 1.02 17.98 17.29
C GLY A 87 2.06 17.07 17.93
N LYS A 88 1.85 16.76 19.21
CA LYS A 88 2.71 15.86 20.00
C LYS A 88 1.98 14.55 20.24
N ASN A 89 2.70 13.44 20.28
CA ASN A 89 2.10 12.12 20.52
C ASN A 89 1.02 11.75 19.49
N VAL A 90 1.20 12.14 18.22
CA VAL A 90 0.26 11.82 17.15
C VAL A 90 0.15 10.31 17.00
N THR A 91 -1.07 9.77 17.03
CA THR A 91 -1.32 8.33 17.00
C THR A 91 -2.16 7.96 15.78
N ILE A 92 -1.72 6.95 15.04
CA ILE A 92 -2.47 6.29 13.98
C ILE A 92 -2.97 4.96 14.54
N ILE A 93 -4.28 4.71 14.48
CA ILE A 93 -4.92 3.49 14.97
C ILE A 93 -5.65 2.86 13.80
N ASN A 94 -5.50 1.55 13.61
CA ASN A 94 -6.42 0.74 12.81
C ASN A 94 -7.26 -0.10 13.77
N HIS A 95 -8.56 0.19 13.84
CA HIS A 95 -9.50 -0.51 14.71
C HIS A 95 -9.83 -1.91 14.18
N THR A 96 -9.61 -2.19 12.89
CA THR A 96 -9.89 -3.50 12.29
C THR A 96 -8.98 -4.60 12.84
N ASN A 97 -7.68 -4.32 13.03
CA ASN A 97 -6.70 -5.28 13.56
C ASN A 97 -6.10 -4.88 14.92
N ASN A 98 -6.65 -3.84 15.56
CA ASN A 98 -6.19 -3.30 16.85
C ASN A 98 -4.73 -2.82 16.88
N GLU A 99 -4.11 -2.64 15.71
CA GLU A 99 -2.75 -2.13 15.60
C GLU A 99 -2.73 -0.60 15.75
N ARG A 100 -1.64 -0.09 16.33
CA ARG A 100 -1.46 1.35 16.52
C ARG A 100 0.00 1.75 16.46
N LEU A 101 0.23 2.95 15.95
CA LEU A 101 1.51 3.64 15.97
C LEU A 101 1.35 4.98 16.69
N LYS A 102 2.05 5.16 17.80
CA LYS A 102 2.19 6.47 18.47
C LYS A 102 3.56 7.06 18.15
N ILE A 103 3.57 8.28 17.61
CA ILE A 103 4.80 9.04 17.34
C ILE A 103 5.03 9.98 18.52
N GLU A 104 6.03 9.67 19.36
CA GLU A 104 6.24 10.38 20.63
C GLU A 104 6.79 11.80 20.46
N ALA A 105 7.42 12.07 19.31
CA ALA A 105 7.96 13.38 18.98
C ALA A 105 6.85 14.43 18.76
N GLU A 106 7.22 15.70 18.95
CA GLU A 106 6.42 16.81 18.47
C GLU A 106 6.65 17.00 16.96
N LEU A 107 5.56 16.97 16.20
CA LEU A 107 5.55 17.08 14.75
C LEU A 107 5.19 18.50 14.33
N LYS A 108 5.88 18.98 13.30
CA LYS A 108 5.53 20.19 12.55
C LYS A 108 4.91 19.78 11.23
N LYS A 109 3.92 20.55 10.76
CA LYS A 109 3.21 20.27 9.51
C LYS A 109 4.14 20.16 8.29
N SER A 110 5.24 20.92 8.28
CA SER A 110 6.26 20.90 7.23
C SER A 110 7.09 19.62 7.18
N GLN A 111 7.07 18.79 8.23
CA GLN A 111 7.78 17.52 8.26
C GLN A 111 6.93 16.44 7.61
N GLN A 112 7.50 15.75 6.64
CA GLN A 112 6.91 14.53 6.10
C GLN A 112 7.42 13.34 6.92
N VAL A 113 6.52 12.77 7.72
CA VAL A 113 6.74 11.50 8.40
C VAL A 113 6.40 10.37 7.44
N ARG A 114 7.23 9.33 7.38
CA ARG A 114 6.97 8.13 6.60
C ARG A 114 7.44 6.88 7.32
N ASN A 115 6.93 5.72 6.94
CA ASN A 115 7.56 4.46 7.30
C ASN A 115 8.77 4.15 6.41
N LEU A 116 9.71 3.41 6.99
CA LEU A 116 10.80 2.72 6.33
C LEU A 116 10.83 1.31 6.92
N LYS A 117 10.14 0.39 6.24
CA LYS A 117 9.77 -0.91 6.81
C LYS A 117 9.07 -0.73 8.17
N GLN A 118 9.65 -1.27 9.24
CA GLN A 118 9.14 -1.18 10.61
C GLN A 118 9.40 0.18 11.30
N TYR A 119 10.28 1.02 10.76
CA TYR A 119 10.67 2.28 11.40
C TYR A 119 9.83 3.44 10.89
N THR A 120 9.63 4.44 11.76
CA THR A 120 9.03 5.72 11.38
C THR A 120 10.12 6.78 11.34
N VAL A 121 10.19 7.57 10.26
CA VAL A 121 11.29 8.50 9.99
C VAL A 121 10.78 9.86 9.51
N VAL A 122 11.59 10.90 9.70
CA VAL A 122 11.52 12.18 8.99
C VAL A 122 12.87 12.38 8.29
N GLY A 123 12.84 12.45 6.96
CA GLY A 123 14.07 12.36 6.16
C GLY A 123 14.80 11.04 6.45
N ASN A 124 16.04 11.12 6.95
CA ASN A 124 16.85 9.97 7.35
C ASN A 124 16.88 9.75 8.87
N LYS A 125 16.17 10.57 9.66
CA LYS A 125 16.16 10.47 11.12
C LYS A 125 14.99 9.62 11.59
N ARG A 126 15.30 8.55 12.33
CA ARG A 126 14.30 7.73 13.03
C ARG A 126 13.62 8.54 14.14
N LEU A 127 12.30 8.43 14.21
CA LEU A 127 11.49 8.96 15.30
C LEU A 127 11.32 7.91 16.40
N LYS A 128 11.18 8.38 17.63
CA LYS A 128 10.77 7.52 18.75
C LYS A 128 9.27 7.23 18.64
N THR A 129 8.92 5.95 18.71
CA THR A 129 7.55 5.48 18.54
C THR A 129 7.23 4.37 19.52
N SER A 130 5.95 4.20 19.84
CA SER A 130 5.43 2.99 20.46
C SER A 130 4.40 2.32 19.54
N GLY A 131 4.40 0.99 19.53
CA GLY A 131 3.66 0.21 18.54
C GLY A 131 4.29 0.23 17.15
N ARG A 132 3.51 -0.08 16.12
CA ARG A 132 3.95 -0.22 14.71
C ARG A 132 2.93 0.38 13.77
N LEU A 133 3.37 0.78 12.57
CA LEU A 133 2.45 1.25 11.54
C LEU A 133 1.39 0.15 11.30
N PRO A 134 0.09 0.46 11.40
CA PRO A 134 -0.93 -0.54 11.23
C PRO A 134 -0.95 -1.15 9.82
N SER A 135 -1.05 -2.47 9.79
CA SER A 135 -1.24 -3.29 8.58
C SER A 135 -2.64 -3.07 8.00
N LEU A 136 -2.85 -3.46 6.74
CA LEU A 136 -4.16 -3.49 6.09
C LEU A 136 -4.65 -4.93 5.96
N ASP A 137 -5.71 -5.28 6.66
CA ASP A 137 -6.40 -6.55 6.45
C ASP A 137 -7.17 -6.52 5.13
N LYS A 138 -7.62 -7.68 4.63
CA LYS A 138 -8.49 -7.71 3.45
C LYS A 138 -9.82 -7.01 3.76
N GLY A 139 -10.28 -6.15 2.85
CA GLY A 139 -11.53 -5.42 2.96
C GLY A 139 -11.35 -4.01 3.52
N MET A 140 -12.38 -3.50 4.21
CA MET A 140 -12.37 -2.16 4.79
C MET A 140 -11.62 -2.14 6.12
N ASN A 141 -10.64 -1.24 6.23
CA ASN A 141 -9.86 -1.02 7.44
C ASN A 141 -10.24 0.34 8.06
N GLU A 142 -10.71 0.34 9.31
CA GLU A 142 -11.21 1.53 9.98
C GLU A 142 -10.09 2.24 10.76
N PHE A 143 -9.68 3.42 10.30
CA PHE A 143 -8.59 4.19 10.88
C PHE A 143 -9.07 5.37 11.73
N GLU A 144 -8.30 5.69 12.76
CA GLU A 144 -8.44 6.90 13.57
C GLU A 144 -7.09 7.62 13.78
N ILE A 145 -7.11 8.96 13.70
CA ILE A 145 -5.96 9.83 13.98
C ILE A 145 -6.20 10.63 15.26
N GLN A 146 -5.37 10.40 16.28
CA GLN A 146 -5.46 11.10 17.57
C GLN A 146 -4.37 12.15 17.75
N ASN A 147 -4.60 13.08 18.67
CA ASN A 147 -3.64 14.12 19.12
C ASN A 147 -3.16 15.12 18.04
N THR A 148 -3.94 15.28 16.96
CA THR A 148 -3.77 16.36 15.98
C THR A 148 -5.05 16.64 15.20
N ASN A 149 -5.42 17.90 14.98
CA ASN A 149 -6.54 18.27 14.08
C ASN A 149 -6.05 18.84 12.74
N ASP A 150 -4.73 19.03 12.59
CA ASP A 150 -4.10 19.54 11.39
C ASP A 150 -3.13 18.49 10.85
N PHE A 151 -3.65 17.66 9.95
CA PHE A 151 -2.89 16.58 9.34
C PHE A 151 -3.36 16.27 7.91
N GLU A 152 -2.44 15.69 7.14
CA GLU A 152 -2.73 15.00 5.91
C GLU A 152 -2.02 13.65 5.97
N ILE A 153 -2.75 12.58 5.66
CA ILE A 153 -2.24 11.21 5.64
C ILE A 153 -2.55 10.56 4.30
N VAL A 154 -1.57 9.84 3.75
CA VAL A 154 -1.64 9.18 2.45
C VAL A 154 -1.21 7.74 2.61
N PHE A 155 -2.00 6.81 2.08
CA PHE A 155 -1.71 5.38 2.02
C PHE A 155 -1.37 5.03 0.58
N ASP A 156 -0.09 4.88 0.27
CA ASP A 156 0.42 4.49 -1.04
C ASP A 156 0.91 3.04 -0.99
N THR A 157 0.13 2.14 -1.58
CA THR A 157 0.41 0.70 -1.53
C THR A 157 0.09 0.02 -2.85
N ARG A 158 0.83 -1.04 -3.15
CA ARG A 158 0.37 -2.04 -4.12
C ARG A 158 -0.54 -3.05 -3.43
N PHE A 159 -1.38 -3.73 -4.22
CA PHE A 159 -2.27 -4.78 -3.74
C PHE A 159 -1.77 -6.15 -4.20
N TYR A 160 -1.92 -7.14 -3.34
CA TYR A 160 -1.36 -8.47 -3.53
C TYR A 160 -2.47 -9.51 -3.63
N PHE A 161 -2.28 -10.48 -4.52
CA PHE A 161 -3.26 -11.52 -4.82
C PHE A 161 -2.56 -12.89 -4.83
N PRO A 162 -3.31 -13.98 -4.55
CA PRO A 162 -2.80 -15.34 -4.72
C PRO A 162 -2.31 -15.61 -6.14
#